data_AF-A0A4P6MTY6-F1
#
_entry.id   AF-A0A4P6MTY6-F1
#
_cell.length_a   1.000
_cell.length_b   1.000
_cell.length_c   1.000
_cell.angle_alpha   90.00
_cell.angle_beta   90.00
_cell.angle_gamma   90.00
#
_symmetry.space_group_name_H-M   'P 1'
#
loop_
_entity.id
_entity.type
_entity.pdbx_description
1 polymer ?
#
loop_
_entity_poly.entity_id
_entity_poly.type
_entity_poly.pdbx_seq_one_letter_code
_entity_poly.pdbx_strand_id
1 'polypeptide(L)'
;MGEALFHLELACEYAEGENLDQLVIDAICMRLSAGIEGLERLDPDVRTRLFADSWQFMWGMRNRIAHGYLLVDSDIVHQTIEIDLPDIVRIIRHELPDA
;
A
#
# COMPACT_ATOMS: atom_id res chain seq x y z
N MET A 1 7.13 -11.51 5.65
CA MET A 1 5.84 -10.97 5.16
C MET A 1 5.14 -10.11 6.18
N GLY A 2 5.18 -10.46 7.48
CA GLY A 2 4.53 -9.69 8.54
C GLY A 2 4.88 -8.19 8.57
N GLU A 3 6.09 -7.80 8.17
CA GLU A 3 6.48 -6.39 8.01
C GLU A 3 5.64 -5.68 6.93
N ALA A 4 5.43 -6.30 5.76
CA ALA A 4 4.66 -5.71 4.67
C ALA A 4 3.19 -5.49 5.08
N LEU A 5 2.59 -6.50 5.70
CA LEU A 5 1.22 -6.43 6.20
C LEU A 5 1.07 -5.34 7.27
N PHE A 6 1.98 -5.29 8.25
CA PHE A 6 2.00 -4.27 9.30
C PHE A 6 2.00 -2.84 8.72
N HIS A 7 2.82 -2.59 7.69
CA HIS A 7 2.86 -1.28 7.05
C HIS A 7 1.53 -0.93 6.36
N LEU A 8 0.94 -1.87 5.63
CA LEU A 8 -0.30 -1.63 4.89
C LEU A 8 -1.52 -1.48 5.82
N GLU A 9 -1.57 -2.24 6.91
CA GLU A 9 -2.60 -2.09 7.95
C GLU A 9 -2.53 -0.71 8.61
N LEU A 10 -1.34 -0.27 8.99
CA LEU A 10 -1.17 1.04 9.61
C LEU A 10 -1.51 2.20 8.65
N ALA A 11 -1.28 2.00 7.35
CA ALA A 11 -1.72 2.94 6.32
C ALA A 11 -3.26 3.03 6.24
N CYS A 12 -3.98 1.89 6.35
CA CYS A 12 -5.44 1.90 6.45
C CYS A 12 -5.90 2.64 7.71
N GLU A 13 -5.34 2.32 8.87
CA GLU A 13 -5.71 2.96 10.15
C GLU A 13 -5.54 4.49 10.11
N TYR A 14 -4.48 4.98 9.46
CA TYR A 14 -4.26 6.42 9.32
C TYR A 14 -5.28 7.09 8.39
N ALA A 15 -5.74 6.40 7.35
CA ALA A 15 -6.77 6.93 6.45
C ALA A 15 -8.17 6.95 7.07
N GLU A 16 -8.45 6.10 8.06
CA GLU A 16 -9.69 6.15 8.83
C GLU A 16 -9.76 7.35 9.80
N GLY A 17 -8.64 8.07 10.00
CA GLY A 17 -8.56 9.23 10.89
C GLY A 17 -9.33 10.45 10.38
N GLU A 18 -9.92 11.23 11.30
CA GLU A 18 -10.73 12.42 10.95
C GLU A 18 -9.94 13.59 10.33
N ASN A 19 -8.60 13.58 10.42
CA ASN A 19 -7.75 14.65 9.91
C ASN A 19 -6.57 14.10 9.12
N LEU A 20 -6.62 14.30 7.80
CA LEU A 20 -5.60 13.89 6.85
C LEU A 20 -4.74 15.09 6.46
N ASP A 21 -4.12 15.68 7.46
CA ASP A 21 -3.14 16.73 7.22
C ASP A 21 -1.90 16.17 6.51
N GLN A 22 -1.02 17.07 6.06
CA GLN A 22 0.17 16.69 5.31
C GLN A 22 1.05 15.68 6.06
N LEU A 23 1.15 15.76 7.39
CA LEU A 23 1.96 14.83 8.17
C LEU A 23 1.38 13.41 8.11
N VAL A 24 0.05 13.28 8.19
CA VAL A 24 -0.64 12.00 8.07
C VAL A 24 -0.50 11.44 6.67
N ILE A 25 -0.65 12.27 5.63
CA ILE A 25 -0.45 11.86 4.23
C ILE A 25 0.99 11.38 3.98
N ASP A 26 1.99 12.10 4.51
CA ASP A 26 3.40 11.71 4.40
C ASP A 26 3.65 10.36 5.07
N ALA A 27 3.07 10.14 6.25
CA ALA A 27 3.16 8.89 6.97
C ALA A 27 2.51 7.74 6.17
N ILE A 28 1.32 7.96 5.61
CA ILE A 28 0.65 6.95 4.78
C ILE A 28 1.49 6.61 3.55
N CYS A 29 2.02 7.62 2.84
CA CYS A 29 2.88 7.42 1.67
C CYS A 29 4.12 6.58 2.01
N MET A 30 4.75 6.85 3.16
CA MET A 30 5.89 6.07 3.64
C MET A 30 5.50 4.62 3.94
N ARG A 31 4.36 4.41 4.60
CA ARG A 31 3.84 3.08 4.92
C ARG A 31 3.47 2.29 3.67
N LEU A 32 2.75 2.89 2.73
CA LEU A 32 2.43 2.29 1.43
C LEU A 32 3.69 1.85 0.68
N SER A 33 4.70 2.72 0.61
CA SER A 33 5.95 2.41 -0.08
C SER A 33 6.65 1.21 0.54
N ALA A 34 6.81 1.21 1.87
CA ALA A 34 7.44 0.11 2.60
C ALA A 34 6.66 -1.21 2.46
N GLY A 35 5.32 -1.15 2.54
CA GLY A 35 4.46 -2.31 2.36
C GLY A 35 4.58 -2.94 0.97
N ILE A 36 4.49 -2.13 -0.08
CA ILE A 36 4.60 -2.59 -1.48
C ILE A 36 6.01 -3.13 -1.78
N GLU A 37 7.06 -2.51 -1.24
CA GLU A 37 8.43 -3.04 -1.32
C GLU A 37 8.58 -4.38 -0.60
N GLY A 38 7.93 -4.55 0.55
CA GLY A 38 7.91 -5.83 1.26
C GLY A 38 7.27 -6.94 0.41
N LEU A 39 6.22 -6.63 -0.35
CA LEU A 39 5.56 -7.56 -1.28
C LEU A 39 6.40 -7.88 -2.52
N GLU A 40 7.35 -7.03 -2.88
CA GLU A 40 8.25 -7.29 -4.03
C GLU A 40 9.11 -8.54 -3.80
N ARG A 41 9.40 -8.86 -2.54
CA ARG A 41 10.18 -10.04 -2.13
C ARG A 41 9.41 -11.37 -2.23
N LEU A 42 8.12 -11.34 -2.54
CA LEU A 42 7.35 -12.54 -2.82
C LEU A 42 7.93 -13.29 -4.03
N ASP A 43 7.79 -14.61 -4.01
CA ASP A 43 7.99 -15.41 -5.22
C ASP A 43 7.13 -14.82 -6.37
N PRO A 44 7.70 -14.60 -7.57
CA PRO A 44 6.98 -13.98 -8.68
C PRO A 44 5.67 -14.68 -9.02
N ASP A 45 5.61 -16.01 -8.96
CA ASP A 45 4.40 -16.78 -9.28
C ASP A 45 3.33 -16.56 -8.20
N VAL A 46 3.74 -16.47 -6.93
CA VAL A 46 2.84 -16.13 -5.83
C VAL A 46 2.32 -14.69 -5.99
N ARG A 47 3.20 -13.74 -6.29
CA ARG A 47 2.82 -12.34 -6.49
C ARG A 47 1.85 -12.16 -7.66
N THR A 48 2.11 -12.83 -8.78
CA THR A 48 1.21 -12.84 -9.93
C THR A 48 -0.13 -13.50 -9.61
N ARG A 49 -0.13 -14.61 -8.86
CA ARG A 49 -1.38 -15.27 -8.42
C ARG A 49 -2.22 -14.36 -7.52
N LEU A 50 -1.59 -13.61 -6.62
CA LEU A 50 -2.28 -12.78 -5.62
C LEU A 50 -2.75 -11.44 -6.17
N PHE A 51 -1.93 -10.78 -6.99
CA PHE A 51 -2.17 -9.40 -7.39
C PHE A 51 -2.40 -9.24 -8.89
N ALA A 52 -2.06 -10.23 -9.73
CA ALA A 52 -2.25 -10.19 -11.18
C ALA A 52 -1.93 -8.81 -11.79
N ASP A 53 -2.90 -8.19 -12.48
CA ASP A 53 -2.76 -6.88 -13.11
C ASP A 53 -2.64 -5.74 -12.09
N SER A 54 -3.18 -5.90 -10.88
CA SER A 54 -3.09 -4.93 -9.78
C SER A 54 -1.65 -4.67 -9.34
N TRP A 55 -0.73 -5.63 -9.52
CA TRP A 55 0.68 -5.45 -9.16
C TRP A 55 1.33 -4.27 -9.87
N GLN A 56 1.03 -4.06 -11.17
CA GLN A 56 1.62 -2.95 -11.92
C GLN A 56 1.15 -1.60 -11.40
N PHE A 57 -0.12 -1.50 -10.98
CA PHE A 57 -0.68 -0.30 -10.39
C PHE A 57 -0.08 -0.03 -9.01
N MET A 58 0.05 -1.05 -8.16
CA MET A 58 0.70 -0.93 -6.85
C MET A 58 2.15 -0.46 -6.99
N TRP A 59 2.91 -1.10 -7.88
CA TRP A 59 4.31 -0.73 -8.13
C TRP A 59 4.43 0.69 -8.72
N GLY A 60 3.51 1.06 -9.61
CA GLY A 60 3.40 2.40 -10.17
C GLY A 60 3.13 3.46 -9.08
N MET A 61 2.23 3.18 -8.15
CA MET A 61 1.94 4.05 -7.01
C MET A 61 3.19 4.24 -6.14
N ARG A 62 3.87 3.16 -5.76
CA ARG A 62 5.13 3.22 -5.00
C ARG A 62 6.17 4.09 -5.72
N ASN A 63 6.34 3.92 -7.03
CA ASN A 63 7.31 4.73 -7.78
C ASN A 63 6.92 6.21 -7.81
N ARG A 64 5.63 6.50 -7.95
CA ARG A 64 5.13 7.88 -7.95
C ARG A 64 5.33 8.55 -6.59
N ILE A 65 5.17 7.80 -5.49
CA ILE A 65 5.48 8.27 -4.14
C ILE A 65 6.97 8.60 -4.01
N ALA A 66 7.85 7.68 -4.43
CA ALA A 66 9.30 7.84 -4.34
C ALA A 66 9.85 9.03 -5.16
N HIS A 67 9.21 9.35 -6.30
CA HIS A 67 9.61 10.46 -7.16
C HIS A 67 9.05 11.83 -6.74
N GLY A 68 8.30 11.91 -5.63
CA GLY A 68 7.77 13.14 -5.07
C GLY A 68 6.25 13.18 -5.12
N TYR A 69 5.61 12.57 -4.11
CA TYR A 69 4.16 12.56 -3.96
C TYR A 69 3.54 13.95 -3.79
N LEU A 70 4.34 15.00 -3.55
CA LEU A 70 3.86 16.39 -3.64
C LEU A 70 3.31 16.75 -5.04
N LEU A 71 3.67 15.99 -6.08
CA LEU A 71 3.10 16.07 -7.44
C LEU A 71 2.04 14.98 -7.70
N VAL A 72 1.82 14.08 -6.75
CA VAL A 72 0.69 13.17 -6.74
C VAL A 72 -0.46 13.92 -6.12
N ASP A 73 -1.60 13.89 -6.79
CA ASP A 73 -2.82 14.45 -6.25
C ASP A 73 -3.15 13.76 -4.92
N SER A 74 -3.27 14.53 -3.84
CA SER A 74 -3.62 14.00 -2.51
C SER A 74 -4.94 13.25 -2.54
N ASP A 75 -5.85 13.63 -3.43
CA ASP A 75 -7.13 12.95 -3.61
C ASP A 75 -6.95 11.56 -4.23
N ILE A 76 -5.96 11.39 -5.11
CA ILE A 76 -5.63 10.08 -5.70
C ILE A 76 -5.00 9.18 -4.63
N VAL A 77 -4.10 9.71 -3.81
CA VAL A 77 -3.51 8.95 -2.69
C VAL A 77 -4.63 8.52 -1.76
N HIS A 78 -5.50 9.46 -1.36
CA HIS A 78 -6.63 9.21 -0.48
C HIS A 78 -7.58 8.14 -1.02
N GLN A 79 -8.04 8.27 -2.26
CA GLN A 79 -8.90 7.26 -2.89
C GLN A 79 -8.25 5.89 -2.95
N THR A 80 -6.96 5.81 -3.28
CA THR A 80 -6.23 4.54 -3.31
C THR A 80 -6.23 3.88 -1.93
N ILE A 81 -6.08 4.67 -0.87
CA ILE A 81 -6.05 4.15 0.50
C ILE A 81 -7.45 3.76 0.99
N GLU A 82 -8.49 4.55 0.70
CA GLU A 82 -9.85 4.26 1.15
C GLU A 82 -10.48 3.09 0.38
N ILE A 83 -10.19 2.98 -0.92
CA ILE A 83 -10.90 2.06 -1.82
C ILE A 83 -10.08 0.78 -2.05
N ASP A 84 -8.82 0.91 -2.45
CA ASP A 84 -8.05 -0.23 -2.96
C ASP A 84 -7.25 -0.93 -1.85
N LEU A 85 -6.67 -0.18 -0.93
CA LEU A 85 -5.79 -0.72 0.10
C LEU A 85 -6.46 -1.73 1.06
N PRO A 86 -7.72 -1.57 1.51
CA PRO A 86 -8.36 -2.53 2.40
C PRO A 86 -8.49 -3.92 1.77
N ASP A 87 -8.76 -3.97 0.46
CA ASP A 87 -8.84 -5.22 -0.29
C ASP A 87 -7.47 -5.89 -0.44
N ILE A 88 -6.40 -5.10 -0.67
CA ILE A 88 -5.03 -5.61 -0.70
C ILE A 88 -4.64 -6.22 0.66
N VAL A 89 -4.93 -5.53 1.77
CA VAL A 89 -4.68 -6.02 3.13
C VAL A 89 -5.44 -7.32 3.39
N ARG A 90 -6.72 -7.39 2.97
CA ARG A 90 -7.54 -8.60 3.09
C ARG A 90 -6.95 -9.78 2.33
N ILE A 91 -6.47 -9.58 1.11
CA ILE A 91 -5.80 -10.62 0.31
C ILE A 91 -4.55 -11.13 1.02
N ILE A 92 -3.68 -10.23 1.49
CA ILE A 92 -2.43 -10.59 2.18
C ILE A 92 -2.72 -11.38 3.45
N ARG A 93 -3.68 -10.93 4.28
CA ARG A 93 -4.04 -11.60 5.53
C ARG A 93 -4.57 -13.01 5.30
N HIS A 94 -5.36 -13.22 4.24
CA HIS A 94 -5.94 -14.52 3.92
C HIS A 94 -4.90 -15.50 3.34
N GLU A 95 -4.05 -15.01 2.45
CA GLU A 95 -3.18 -15.86 1.63
C GLU A 95 -1.74 -15.98 2.16
N LEU A 96 -1.32 -15.07 3.06
CA LEU A 96 0.03 -15.01 3.61
C LEU A 96 0.02 -14.82 5.15
N PRO A 97 -0.66 -15.69 5.91
CA PRO A 97 -0.85 -15.48 7.35
C PRO A 97 0.45 -15.54 8.17
N ASP A 98 1.48 -16.27 7.72
CA ASP A 98 2.73 -16.48 8.48
C ASP A 98 3.95 -16.71 7.56
N ALA A 99 4.40 -15.67 6.86
CA ALA A 99 5.71 -15.64 6.20
C ALA A 99 6.54 -14.41 6.62
#